data_AF-A0A8C1UMB1-F1
#
_entry.id   AF-A0A8C1UMB1-F1
#
_cell.length_a   1.000
_cell.length_b   1.000
_cell.length_c   1.000
_cell.angle_alpha   90.00
_cell.angle_beta   90.00
_cell.angle_gamma   90.00
#
_symmetry.space_group_name_H-M   'P 1'
#
loop_
_entity.id
_entity.type
_entity.pdbx_description
1 polymer ?
#
loop_
_entity_poly.entity_id
_entity_poly.type
_entity_poly.pdbx_seq_one_letter_code
_entity_poly.pdbx_strand_id
1 'polypeptide(L)'
;QILHRDEGVDIPYQILIRGIYMVIEANNGLIVMWDQRANMFIKLSPNFKGAVCGLCGNFDGNANNDFMLRSHEVVIKPLDFGNDWKESNSCPVTTEIRNPCSNNPYRQSWAQKECSIIKSGVFTTCHYQVDPNHFYDACVRDSCACDSGGDHDCLCTAIAAYAQACNEAGACVAWRTPKICPLFCDYYNAPGNCDWQYKPCGAPCLQTCRNPTGQCSSQILALEGKTNKQTNKQTNKQTNKKLAFYLMSAMTTEHYE
;
A
#
# COMPACT_ATOMS: atom_id res chain seq x y z
N GLN A 1 7.07 11.81 26.65
CA GLN A 1 7.20 10.61 27.51
C GLN A 1 7.58 9.48 26.58
N ILE A 2 8.81 9.00 26.66
CA ILE A 2 9.32 7.92 25.81
C ILE A 2 8.50 6.69 26.18
N LEU A 3 7.78 6.09 25.23
CA LEU A 3 7.14 4.80 25.43
C LEU A 3 8.26 3.80 25.74
N HIS A 4 8.37 3.43 27.02
CA HIS A 4 9.23 2.33 27.41
C HIS A 4 8.74 1.08 26.67
N ARG A 5 9.64 0.51 25.87
CA ARG A 5 9.45 -0.81 25.29
C ARG A 5 9.59 -1.83 26.42
N ASP A 6 8.55 -2.64 26.57
CA ASP A 6 8.43 -3.91 27.29
C ASP A 6 7.94 -3.92 28.75
N GLU A 7 6.62 -4.07 28.89
CA GLU A 7 5.95 -5.14 29.67
C GLU A 7 4.79 -5.75 28.84
N GLY A 8 4.96 -5.86 27.52
CA GLY A 8 3.94 -6.34 26.60
C GLY A 8 4.00 -7.84 26.37
N VAL A 9 2.84 -8.49 26.24
CA VAL A 9 2.74 -9.85 25.69
C VAL A 9 3.18 -9.81 24.23
N ASP A 10 4.18 -10.60 23.85
CA ASP A 10 4.57 -10.76 22.44
C ASP A 10 3.37 -11.29 21.63
N ILE A 11 2.87 -10.47 20.71
CA ILE A 11 1.79 -10.88 19.80
C ILE A 11 2.42 -11.70 18.68
N PRO A 12 2.07 -12.98 18.52
CA PRO A 12 2.62 -13.79 17.44
C PRO A 12 2.16 -13.22 16.09
N TYR A 13 3.08 -13.20 15.12
CA TYR A 13 2.83 -12.75 13.76
C TYR A 13 3.60 -13.59 12.75
N GLN A 14 3.14 -13.55 11.50
CA GLN A 14 3.81 -14.15 10.36
C GLN A 14 4.07 -13.12 9.27
N ILE A 15 5.16 -13.33 8.51
CA ILE A 15 5.52 -12.52 7.35
C ILE A 15 5.43 -13.38 6.10
N LEU A 16 4.56 -12.97 5.19
CA LEU A 16 4.32 -13.63 3.91
C LEU A 16 4.72 -12.69 2.77
N ILE A 17 5.16 -13.26 1.65
CA ILE A 17 5.35 -12.53 0.41
C ILE A 17 4.27 -13.00 -0.55
N ARG A 18 3.43 -12.09 -1.04
CA ARG A 18 2.32 -12.38 -1.94
C ARG A 18 2.36 -11.44 -3.13
N GLY A 19 2.65 -11.99 -4.30
CA GLY A 19 2.83 -11.18 -5.51
C GLY A 19 3.98 -10.20 -5.31
N ILE A 20 3.70 -8.90 -5.40
CA ILE A 20 4.68 -7.83 -5.15
C ILE A 20 4.68 -7.32 -3.69
N TYR A 21 3.78 -7.81 -2.84
CA TYR A 21 3.57 -7.29 -1.49
C TYR A 21 4.28 -8.12 -0.42
N MET A 22 4.76 -7.42 0.61
CA MET A 22 5.06 -7.99 1.91
C MET A 22 3.81 -7.88 2.78
N VAL A 23 3.43 -8.98 3.42
CA VAL A 23 2.23 -9.08 4.25
C VAL A 23 2.63 -9.51 5.64
N ILE A 24 2.27 -8.72 6.65
CA ILE A 24 2.42 -9.04 8.07
C ILE A 24 1.01 -9.34 8.60
N GLU A 25 0.81 -10.53 9.14
CA GLU A 25 -0.45 -10.94 9.77
C GLU A 25 -0.17 -11.27 11.24
N ALA A 26 -0.80 -10.54 12.15
CA ALA A 26 -0.67 -10.72 13.58
C ALA A 26 -1.92 -11.39 14.16
N ASN A 27 -1.73 -12.24 15.18
CA ASN A 27 -2.80 -13.06 15.77
C ASN A 27 -3.90 -12.25 16.47
N ASN A 28 -3.65 -10.97 16.77
CA ASN A 28 -4.66 -10.06 17.32
C ASN A 28 -5.63 -9.52 16.24
N GLY A 29 -5.44 -9.87 14.97
CA GLY A 29 -6.29 -9.42 13.86
C GLY A 29 -5.82 -8.12 13.18
N LEU A 30 -4.56 -7.73 13.38
CA LEU A 30 -3.88 -6.70 12.58
C LEU A 30 -3.24 -7.34 11.34
N ILE A 31 -3.50 -6.76 10.18
CA ILE A 31 -2.82 -7.10 8.93
C ILE A 31 -2.23 -5.84 8.32
N VAL A 32 -0.95 -5.90 7.96
CA VAL A 32 -0.25 -4.83 7.21
C VAL A 32 0.21 -5.40 5.88
N MET A 33 -0.16 -4.74 4.79
CA MET A 33 0.29 -5.08 3.44
C MET A 33 1.06 -3.90 2.88
N TRP A 34 2.30 -4.13 2.48
CA TRP A 34 3.20 -3.10 1.97
C TRP A 34 3.74 -3.52 0.60
N ASP A 35 3.68 -2.63 -0.37
CA ASP A 35 4.15 -2.88 -1.74
C ASP A 35 5.68 -2.76 -1.90
N GLN A 36 6.40 -2.58 -0.78
CA GLN A 36 7.84 -2.34 -0.73
C GLN A 36 8.26 -1.01 -1.38
N ARG A 37 7.30 -0.10 -1.56
CA ARG A 37 7.44 1.26 -2.07
C ARG A 37 6.68 2.18 -1.13
N ALA A 38 5.68 2.91 -1.64
CA ALA A 38 4.94 3.92 -0.88
C ALA A 38 3.54 3.45 -0.42
N ASN A 39 2.96 2.40 -0.99
CA ASN A 39 1.61 1.98 -0.60
C ASN A 39 1.65 1.05 0.60
N MET A 40 0.95 1.44 1.67
CA MET A 40 0.68 0.61 2.83
C MET A 40 -0.82 0.51 3.07
N PHE A 41 -1.31 -0.72 3.27
CA PHE A 41 -2.69 -1.01 3.58
C PHE A 41 -2.75 -1.65 4.96
N ILE A 42 -3.56 -1.09 5.84
CA ILE A 42 -3.79 -1.61 7.19
C ILE A 42 -5.21 -2.16 7.24
N LYS A 43 -5.36 -3.42 7.63
CA LYS A 43 -6.66 -4.03 7.93
C LYS A 43 -6.70 -4.40 9.40
N LEU A 44 -7.81 -4.06 10.03
CA LEU A 44 -8.06 -4.34 11.44
C LEU A 44 -9.30 -5.22 11.57
N SER A 45 -9.20 -6.20 12.47
CA SER A 45 -10.37 -6.94 12.94
C SER A 45 -11.43 -5.97 13.50
N PRO A 46 -12.74 -6.26 13.34
CA PRO A 46 -13.81 -5.47 13.93
C PRO A 46 -13.69 -5.27 15.46
N ASN A 47 -12.91 -6.09 16.15
CA ASN A 47 -12.62 -5.92 17.58
C ASN A 47 -11.90 -4.61 17.91
N PHE A 48 -11.27 -3.96 16.95
CA PHE A 48 -10.62 -2.65 17.11
C PHE A 48 -11.57 -1.46 16.87
N LYS A 49 -12.85 -1.72 16.55
CA LYS A 49 -13.83 -0.68 16.23
C LYS A 49 -13.94 0.36 17.36
N GLY A 50 -13.64 1.62 17.06
CA GLY A 50 -13.65 2.71 18.04
C GLY A 50 -12.57 2.65 19.12
N ALA A 51 -11.60 1.73 19.00
CA ALA A 51 -10.52 1.51 19.97
C ALA A 51 -9.14 1.95 19.44
N VAL A 52 -9.10 2.55 18.25
CA VAL A 52 -7.88 3.07 17.63
C VAL A 52 -7.99 4.58 17.44
N CYS A 53 -6.85 5.20 17.19
CA CYS A 53 -6.73 6.62 16.88
C CYS A 53 -5.48 6.81 16.01
N GLY A 54 -5.38 7.94 15.33
CA GLY A 54 -4.25 8.28 14.48
C GLY A 54 -4.68 8.84 13.14
N LEU A 55 -3.74 8.93 12.21
CA LEU A 55 -3.98 9.44 10.85
C LEU A 55 -4.99 8.63 10.04
N CYS A 56 -5.26 7.38 10.43
CA CYS A 56 -6.28 6.52 9.82
C CYS A 56 -7.67 6.63 10.48
N GLY A 57 -7.87 7.64 11.34
CA GLY A 57 -9.13 7.84 12.06
C GLY A 57 -9.29 6.94 13.27
N ASN A 58 -10.53 6.77 13.73
CA ASN A 58 -10.85 6.02 14.95
C ASN A 58 -11.54 4.66 14.69
N PHE A 59 -11.83 4.37 13.41
CA PHE A 59 -12.48 3.14 12.97
C PHE A 59 -13.84 2.88 13.65
N ASP A 60 -14.66 3.92 13.92
CA ASP A 60 -16.01 3.76 14.48
C ASP A 60 -17.13 3.64 13.41
N GLY A 61 -16.79 3.92 12.15
CA GLY A 61 -17.70 3.92 10.99
C GLY A 61 -18.31 5.28 10.67
N ASN A 62 -17.88 6.37 11.31
CA ASN A 62 -18.33 7.73 11.08
C ASN A 62 -17.21 8.63 10.56
N ALA A 63 -17.11 8.79 9.24
CA ALA A 63 -16.07 9.62 8.63
C ALA A 63 -16.04 11.10 9.08
N ASN A 64 -17.13 11.60 9.68
CA ASN A 64 -17.21 13.00 10.12
C ASN A 64 -16.39 13.31 11.37
N ASN A 65 -15.94 12.29 12.11
CA ASN A 65 -15.13 12.47 13.33
C ASN A 65 -13.71 11.90 13.21
N ASP A 66 -13.30 11.46 12.03
CA ASP A 66 -11.97 10.84 11.82
C ASP A 66 -10.81 11.82 12.01
N PHE A 67 -11.05 13.13 11.84
CA PHE A 67 -10.07 14.18 12.15
C PHE A 67 -10.07 14.53 13.65
N MET A 68 -9.85 13.50 14.47
CA MET A 68 -9.73 13.61 15.92
C MET A 68 -8.28 13.84 16.34
N LEU A 69 -8.05 14.89 17.13
CA LEU A 69 -6.76 15.20 17.74
C LEU A 69 -6.45 14.25 18.92
N ARG A 70 -5.21 14.23 19.38
CA ARG A 70 -4.75 13.55 20.61
C ARG A 70 -5.47 14.07 21.87
N SER A 71 -6.01 15.28 21.82
CA SER A 71 -6.87 15.86 22.87
C SER A 71 -8.32 15.34 22.84
N HIS A 72 -8.68 14.51 21.86
CA HIS A 72 -10.03 14.08 21.50
C HIS A 72 -10.96 15.18 20.93
N GLU A 73 -10.42 16.35 20.64
CA GLU A 73 -11.13 17.38 19.87
C GLU A 73 -11.24 16.98 18.40
N VAL A 74 -12.38 17.24 17.77
CA VAL A 74 -12.59 17.01 16.33
C VAL A 74 -12.40 18.32 15.58
N VAL A 75 -11.50 18.31 14.60
CA VAL A 75 -11.21 19.47 13.74
C VAL A 75 -11.66 19.22 12.31
N ILE A 76 -11.80 20.29 11.54
CA ILE A 76 -12.22 20.22 10.13
C ILE A 76 -11.02 20.26 9.18
N LYS A 77 -9.92 20.91 9.58
CA LYS A 77 -8.77 21.15 8.71
C LYS A 77 -7.79 19.96 8.75
N PRO A 78 -7.45 19.36 7.58
CA PRO A 78 -6.48 18.28 7.52
C PRO A 78 -5.10 18.65 8.08
N LEU A 79 -4.67 19.91 7.94
CA LEU A 79 -3.38 20.37 8.46
C LEU A 79 -3.34 20.40 9.98
N ASP A 80 -4.41 20.87 10.63
CA ASP A 80 -4.49 20.89 12.09
C ASP A 80 -4.44 19.45 12.63
N PHE A 81 -5.22 18.55 12.01
CA PHE A 81 -5.22 17.12 12.31
C PHE A 81 -3.85 16.46 12.09
N GLY A 82 -3.25 16.60 10.92
CA GLY A 82 -1.99 15.95 10.58
C GLY A 82 -0.81 16.42 11.43
N ASN A 83 -0.75 17.71 11.76
CA ASN A 83 0.32 18.27 12.59
C ASN A 83 0.24 17.81 14.05
N ASP A 84 -0.95 17.53 14.58
CA ASP A 84 -1.13 17.03 15.94
C ASP A 84 -0.62 15.59 16.10
N TRP A 85 -0.72 14.79 15.03
CA TRP A 85 -0.25 13.41 14.99
C TRP A 85 1.26 13.25 14.73
N LYS A 86 2.04 14.34 14.71
CA LYS A 86 3.51 14.25 14.65
C LYS A 86 4.06 13.45 15.84
N GLU A 87 5.11 12.67 15.61
CA GLU A 87 5.74 11.87 16.66
C GLU A 87 6.65 12.72 17.55
N SER A 88 7.40 13.65 16.95
CA SER A 88 8.31 14.53 17.67
C SER A 88 7.90 15.99 17.56
N ASN A 89 8.04 16.71 18.67
CA ASN A 89 7.87 18.16 18.70
C ASN A 89 8.91 18.91 17.85
N SER A 90 10.06 18.29 17.58
CA SER A 90 11.08 18.85 16.69
C SER A 90 10.70 18.83 15.21
N CYS A 91 9.68 18.04 14.82
CA CYS A 91 9.20 18.03 13.46
C CYS A 91 8.53 19.38 13.13
N PRO A 92 8.83 19.96 11.95
CA PRO A 92 8.25 21.24 11.53
C PRO A 92 6.74 21.11 11.36
N VAL A 93 6.03 22.22 11.62
CA VAL A 93 4.59 22.32 11.39
C VAL A 93 4.36 22.64 9.92
N THR A 94 3.49 21.88 9.27
CA THR A 94 3.06 22.15 7.90
C THR A 94 1.93 23.18 7.91
N THR A 95 2.15 24.32 7.25
CA THR A 95 1.20 25.45 7.25
C THR A 95 0.34 25.52 5.99
N GLU A 96 0.72 24.81 4.94
CA GLU A 96 0.04 24.84 3.64
C GLU A 96 0.13 23.47 2.96
N ILE A 97 -0.91 23.11 2.20
CA ILE A 97 -0.89 21.96 1.30
C ILE A 97 -0.39 22.47 -0.05
N ARG A 98 0.83 22.09 -0.41
CA ARG A 98 1.43 22.49 -1.70
C ARG A 98 0.87 21.64 -2.84
N ASN A 99 0.64 22.27 -3.99
CA ASN A 99 0.33 21.56 -5.22
C ASN A 99 1.64 21.31 -5.99
N PRO A 100 2.12 20.06 -6.10
CA PRO A 100 3.39 19.78 -6.78
C PRO A 100 3.40 20.18 -8.25
N CYS A 101 2.26 20.12 -8.94
CA CYS A 101 2.17 20.54 -10.34
C CYS A 101 2.27 22.06 -10.51
N SER A 102 1.94 22.86 -9.48
CA SER A 102 2.16 24.31 -9.50
C SER A 102 3.65 24.65 -9.38
N ASN A 103 4.40 23.85 -8.61
CA ASN A 103 5.85 24.01 -8.46
C ASN A 103 6.62 23.43 -9.66
N ASN A 104 6.09 22.35 -10.27
CA ASN A 104 6.66 21.65 -11.41
C ASN A 104 5.71 21.66 -12.63
N PRO A 105 5.37 22.84 -13.20
CA PRO A 105 4.36 22.97 -14.24
C PRO A 105 4.74 22.24 -15.54
N TYR A 106 6.03 22.11 -15.83
CA TYR A 106 6.54 21.38 -17.00
C TYR A 106 6.18 19.89 -16.98
N ARG A 107 5.83 19.32 -15.83
CA ARG A 107 5.46 17.90 -15.67
C ARG A 107 3.96 17.66 -15.74
N GLN A 108 3.14 18.69 -15.57
CA GLN A 108 1.70 18.56 -15.47
C GLN A 108 1.08 17.86 -16.68
N SER A 109 1.46 18.25 -17.90
CA SER A 109 0.92 17.64 -19.14
C SER A 109 1.27 16.16 -19.26
N TRP A 110 2.49 15.78 -18.87
CA TRP A 110 2.92 14.38 -18.85
C TRP A 110 2.16 13.60 -17.78
N ALA A 111 2.10 14.10 -16.56
CA ALA A 111 1.37 13.48 -15.45
C ALA A 111 -0.11 13.25 -15.78
N GLN A 112 -0.80 14.28 -16.32
CA GLN A 112 -2.20 14.16 -16.73
C GLN A 112 -2.43 13.11 -17.81
N LYS A 113 -1.51 13.03 -18.78
CA LYS A 113 -1.57 12.06 -19.87
C LYS A 113 -1.36 10.63 -19.35
N GLU A 114 -0.30 10.39 -18.60
CA GLU A 114 0.02 9.04 -18.12
C GLU A 114 -1.02 8.54 -17.10
N CYS A 115 -1.47 9.41 -16.19
CA CYS A 115 -2.52 9.07 -15.22
C CYS A 115 -3.91 8.88 -15.86
N SER A 116 -4.12 9.31 -17.11
CA SER A 116 -5.42 9.17 -17.80
C SER A 116 -5.88 7.73 -17.96
N ILE A 117 -4.97 6.75 -17.86
CA ILE A 117 -5.32 5.33 -17.84
C ILE A 117 -6.35 5.00 -16.77
N ILE A 118 -6.29 5.65 -15.59
CA ILE A 118 -7.22 5.46 -14.47
C ILE A 118 -8.67 5.77 -14.88
N LYS A 119 -8.86 6.78 -15.74
CA LYS A 119 -10.18 7.19 -16.27
C LYS A 119 -10.50 6.59 -17.64
N SER A 120 -9.61 5.76 -18.18
CA SER A 120 -9.75 5.19 -19.51
C SER A 120 -10.62 3.93 -19.54
N GLY A 121 -10.87 3.43 -20.75
CA GLY A 121 -11.58 2.18 -20.98
C GLY A 121 -10.98 0.94 -20.28
N VAL A 122 -9.70 0.99 -19.90
CA VAL A 122 -8.99 -0.11 -19.21
C VAL A 122 -9.64 -0.42 -17.85
N PHE A 123 -10.11 0.61 -17.14
CA PHE A 123 -10.69 0.49 -15.81
C PHE A 123 -12.22 0.57 -15.79
N THR A 124 -12.88 0.53 -16.95
CA THR A 124 -14.36 0.68 -17.07
C THR A 124 -15.13 -0.21 -16.10
N THR A 125 -14.72 -1.46 -15.91
CA THR A 125 -15.40 -2.41 -15.01
C THR A 125 -15.31 -1.99 -13.54
N CYS A 126 -14.25 -1.27 -13.17
CA CYS A 126 -14.03 -0.77 -11.82
C CYS A 126 -14.69 0.59 -11.58
N HIS A 127 -14.88 1.43 -12.61
CA HIS A 127 -15.50 2.76 -12.46
C HIS A 127 -16.89 2.72 -11.81
N TYR A 128 -17.61 1.60 -11.98
CA TYR A 128 -18.91 1.38 -11.34
C TYR A 128 -18.84 1.03 -9.85
N GLN A 129 -17.67 0.59 -9.37
CA GLN A 129 -17.45 0.10 -8.00
C GLN A 129 -16.62 1.09 -7.16
N VAL A 130 -15.66 1.79 -7.78
CA VAL A 130 -14.72 2.71 -7.12
C VAL A 130 -14.56 3.97 -7.97
N ASP A 131 -14.84 5.14 -7.38
CA ASP A 131 -14.69 6.44 -8.06
C ASP A 131 -13.22 6.69 -8.47
N PRO A 132 -12.91 6.85 -9.77
CA PRO A 132 -11.54 7.08 -10.24
C PRO A 132 -10.99 8.48 -9.93
N ASN A 133 -11.83 9.47 -9.57
CA ASN A 133 -11.40 10.88 -9.52
C ASN A 133 -10.31 11.14 -8.49
N HIS A 134 -10.50 10.67 -7.26
CA HIS A 134 -9.51 10.86 -6.19
C HIS A 134 -8.16 10.18 -6.50
N PHE A 135 -8.20 9.00 -7.13
CA PHE A 135 -7.00 8.27 -7.55
C PHE A 135 -6.30 8.94 -8.73
N TYR A 136 -7.05 9.47 -9.69
CA TYR A 136 -6.49 10.25 -10.80
C TYR A 136 -5.79 11.51 -10.29
N ASP A 137 -6.45 12.27 -9.40
CA ASP A 137 -5.89 13.50 -8.86
C ASP A 137 -4.64 13.22 -8.00
N ALA A 138 -4.64 12.13 -7.23
CA ALA A 138 -3.46 11.67 -6.50
C ALA A 138 -2.32 11.29 -7.46
N CYS A 139 -2.59 10.48 -8.47
CA CYS A 139 -1.61 10.10 -9.49
C CYS A 139 -0.96 11.32 -10.16
N VAL A 140 -1.75 12.33 -10.52
CA VAL A 140 -1.23 13.55 -11.15
C VAL A 140 -0.34 14.33 -10.18
N ARG A 141 -0.76 14.49 -8.91
CA ARG A 141 0.04 15.17 -7.88
C ARG A 141 1.36 14.45 -7.65
N ASP A 142 1.34 13.14 -7.45
CA ASP A 142 2.53 12.33 -7.15
C ASP A 142 3.49 12.33 -8.35
N SER A 143 2.95 12.19 -9.57
CA SER A 143 3.72 12.24 -10.80
C SER A 143 4.36 13.61 -11.06
N CYS A 144 3.75 14.71 -10.60
CA CYS A 144 4.38 16.04 -10.63
C CYS A 144 5.46 16.20 -9.55
N ALA A 145 5.31 15.56 -8.40
CA ALA A 145 6.23 15.67 -7.26
C ALA A 145 7.53 14.90 -7.44
N CYS A 146 7.53 13.78 -8.17
CA CYS A 146 8.73 12.93 -8.31
C CYS A 146 9.74 13.45 -9.33
N ASP A 147 10.34 14.61 -9.08
CA ASP A 147 11.14 15.39 -10.05
C ASP A 147 12.65 15.08 -10.03
N SER A 148 13.08 14.22 -9.10
CA SER A 148 14.48 13.87 -8.85
C SER A 148 14.90 12.55 -9.51
N GLY A 149 14.11 12.05 -10.47
CA GLY A 149 14.25 10.73 -11.11
C GLY A 149 13.35 9.67 -10.46
N GLY A 150 13.03 8.60 -11.21
CA GLY A 150 12.09 7.57 -10.76
C GLY A 150 10.61 7.88 -11.06
N ASP A 151 10.34 8.82 -11.97
CA ASP A 151 9.00 9.28 -12.39
C ASP A 151 8.03 8.13 -12.68
N HIS A 152 8.53 7.08 -13.34
CA HIS A 152 7.75 5.88 -13.64
C HIS A 152 7.38 5.10 -12.38
N ASP A 153 8.22 5.07 -11.33
CA ASP A 153 7.88 4.35 -10.11
C ASP A 153 6.74 5.01 -9.34
N CYS A 154 6.70 6.35 -9.25
CA CYS A 154 5.58 7.06 -8.63
C CYS A 154 4.28 6.85 -9.41
N LEU A 155 4.33 7.03 -10.74
CA LEU A 155 3.20 6.77 -11.63
C LEU A 155 2.65 5.34 -11.46
N CYS A 156 3.53 4.33 -11.51
CA CYS A 156 3.12 2.94 -11.40
C CYS A 156 2.57 2.60 -10.01
N THR A 157 3.09 3.22 -8.96
CA THR A 157 2.63 3.04 -7.58
C THR A 157 1.23 3.62 -7.39
N ALA A 158 0.96 4.79 -7.96
CA ALA A 158 -0.36 5.42 -7.92
C ALA A 158 -1.42 4.64 -8.73
N ILE A 159 -1.08 4.16 -9.93
CA ILE A 159 -2.02 3.34 -10.74
C ILE A 159 -2.27 1.98 -10.05
N ALA A 160 -1.23 1.37 -9.47
CA ALA A 160 -1.37 0.11 -8.74
C ALA A 160 -2.30 0.25 -7.51
N ALA A 161 -2.28 1.39 -6.82
CA ALA A 161 -3.20 1.66 -5.71
C ALA A 161 -4.67 1.62 -6.17
N TYR A 162 -4.98 2.21 -7.33
CA TYR A 162 -6.34 2.12 -7.89
C TYR A 162 -6.70 0.70 -8.31
N ALA A 163 -5.78 -0.02 -8.98
CA ALA A 163 -5.99 -1.42 -9.34
C ALA A 163 -6.22 -2.33 -8.12
N GLN A 164 -5.54 -2.06 -7.00
CA GLN A 164 -5.77 -2.77 -5.74
C GLN A 164 -7.15 -2.46 -5.18
N ALA A 165 -7.59 -1.19 -5.15
CA ALA A 165 -8.93 -0.82 -4.71
C ALA A 165 -10.02 -1.48 -5.58
N CYS A 166 -9.81 -1.53 -6.90
CA CYS A 166 -10.67 -2.25 -7.83
C CYS A 166 -10.77 -3.74 -7.49
N ASN A 167 -9.62 -4.38 -7.26
CA ASN A 167 -9.57 -5.80 -6.90
C ASN A 167 -10.28 -6.08 -5.57
N GLU A 168 -10.15 -5.19 -4.58
CA GLU A 168 -10.89 -5.28 -3.32
C GLU A 168 -12.41 -5.14 -3.49
N ALA A 169 -12.85 -4.33 -4.46
CA ALA A 169 -14.24 -4.20 -4.85
C ALA A 169 -14.71 -5.31 -5.82
N GLY A 170 -13.89 -6.34 -6.08
CA GLY A 170 -14.23 -7.46 -6.94
C GLY A 170 -14.06 -7.22 -8.45
N ALA A 171 -13.48 -6.10 -8.85
CA ALA A 171 -13.17 -5.77 -10.24
C ALA A 171 -11.69 -6.04 -10.55
N CYS A 172 -11.39 -7.21 -11.12
CA CYS A 172 -10.04 -7.56 -11.54
C CYS A 172 -9.65 -6.84 -12.84
N VAL A 173 -8.61 -6.00 -12.81
CA VAL A 173 -8.16 -5.21 -13.97
C VAL A 173 -6.70 -5.52 -14.34
N ALA A 174 -6.48 -6.00 -15.57
CA ALA A 174 -5.14 -6.21 -16.13
C ALA A 174 -4.65 -4.93 -16.84
N TRP A 175 -3.99 -4.05 -16.10
CA TRP A 175 -3.63 -2.70 -16.58
C TRP A 175 -2.17 -2.56 -17.07
N ARG A 176 -1.25 -3.41 -16.59
CA ARG A 176 0.17 -3.38 -16.99
C ARG A 176 0.35 -3.86 -18.43
N THR A 177 1.26 -3.22 -19.15
CA THR A 177 1.66 -3.60 -20.52
C THR A 177 3.19 -3.49 -20.66
N PRO A 178 3.80 -3.99 -21.75
CA PRO A 178 5.24 -3.79 -21.97
C PRO A 178 5.68 -2.31 -21.99
N LYS A 179 4.75 -1.38 -22.28
CA LYS A 179 5.01 0.06 -22.30
C LYS A 179 4.61 0.77 -21.00
N ILE A 180 3.62 0.23 -20.28
CA ILE A 180 3.05 0.82 -19.07
C ILE A 180 3.35 -0.08 -17.90
N CYS A 181 4.28 0.35 -17.05
CA CYS A 181 4.62 -0.30 -15.78
C CYS A 181 4.89 -1.82 -15.92
N PRO A 182 5.81 -2.23 -16.82
CA PRO A 182 6.04 -3.64 -17.11
C PRO A 182 6.53 -4.41 -15.87
N LEU A 183 6.12 -5.67 -15.76
CA LEU A 183 6.56 -6.58 -14.71
C LEU A 183 7.27 -7.80 -15.32
N PHE A 184 8.57 -7.88 -15.12
CA PHE A 184 9.42 -8.95 -15.64
C PHE A 184 9.28 -10.23 -14.80
N CYS A 185 8.32 -11.08 -15.17
CA CYS A 185 8.06 -12.37 -14.50
C CYS A 185 8.85 -13.53 -15.14
N ASP A 186 9.10 -13.41 -16.44
CA ASP A 186 9.90 -14.33 -17.25
C ASP A 186 11.35 -14.42 -16.82
N TYR A 187 11.89 -13.36 -16.23
CA TYR A 187 13.21 -13.34 -15.61
C TYR A 187 13.47 -14.52 -14.64
N TYR A 188 12.42 -15.02 -13.97
CA TYR A 188 12.54 -16.12 -13.02
C TYR A 188 12.36 -17.50 -13.65
N ASN A 189 12.05 -17.58 -14.95
CA ASN A 189 11.90 -18.84 -15.65
C ASN A 189 13.25 -19.34 -16.18
N ALA A 190 13.51 -20.63 -16.03
CA ALA A 190 14.57 -21.28 -16.78
C ALA A 190 14.23 -21.27 -18.29
N PRO A 191 15.23 -21.28 -19.19
CA PRO A 191 14.98 -21.35 -20.63
C PRO A 191 14.06 -22.53 -20.98
N GLY A 192 12.97 -22.25 -21.71
CA GLY A 192 11.96 -23.26 -22.09
C GLY A 192 10.85 -23.49 -21.07
N ASN A 193 10.90 -22.88 -19.88
CA ASN A 193 9.86 -22.98 -18.85
C ASN A 193 8.97 -21.72 -18.79
N CYS A 194 7.76 -21.86 -18.25
CA CYS A 194 6.80 -20.77 -18.07
C CYS A 194 6.07 -20.89 -16.71
N ASP A 195 6.85 -21.15 -15.67
CA ASP A 195 6.36 -21.43 -14.32
C ASP A 195 5.94 -20.13 -13.61
N TRP A 196 6.75 -19.09 -13.74
CA TRP A 196 6.47 -17.75 -13.24
C TRP A 196 5.62 -16.95 -14.21
N GLN A 197 4.49 -16.47 -13.73
CA GLN A 197 3.51 -15.73 -14.51
C GLN A 197 3.01 -14.51 -13.74
N TYR A 198 2.69 -13.46 -14.50
CA TYR A 198 1.99 -12.30 -13.96
C TYR A 198 0.52 -12.64 -13.70
N LYS A 199 0.03 -12.30 -12.51
CA LYS A 199 -1.39 -12.32 -12.15
C LYS A 199 -1.81 -10.93 -11.70
N PRO A 200 -2.66 -10.23 -12.48
CA PRO A 200 -3.04 -8.84 -12.20
C PRO A 200 -3.78 -8.69 -10.86
N CYS A 201 -4.48 -9.74 -10.44
CA CYS A 201 -5.31 -9.76 -9.23
C CYS A 201 -4.85 -10.88 -8.29
N GLY A 202 -3.58 -11.27 -8.42
CA GLY A 202 -2.96 -12.33 -7.66
C GLY A 202 -3.38 -13.75 -8.05
N ALA A 203 -2.63 -14.70 -7.50
CA ALA A 203 -3.01 -16.11 -7.56
C ALA A 203 -3.92 -16.47 -6.37
N PRO A 204 -4.78 -17.49 -6.52
CA PRO A 204 -5.46 -18.10 -5.39
C PRO A 204 -4.46 -18.51 -4.30
N CYS A 205 -4.96 -18.75 -3.08
CA CYS A 205 -4.11 -19.23 -1.99
C CYS A 205 -3.29 -20.45 -2.42
N LEU A 206 -1.96 -20.35 -2.33
CA LEU A 206 -1.05 -21.42 -2.70
C LEU A 206 -0.46 -22.09 -1.47
N GLN A 207 -0.30 -23.41 -1.55
CA GLN A 207 0.52 -24.17 -0.63
C GLN A 207 2.00 -23.86 -0.90
N THR A 208 2.76 -23.46 0.12
CA THR A 208 4.19 -23.13 -0.01
C THR A 208 4.95 -23.66 1.19
N CYS A 209 6.28 -23.64 1.17
CA CYS A 209 7.06 -24.01 2.36
C CYS A 209 6.77 -23.11 3.58
N ARG A 210 6.33 -21.85 3.36
CA ARG A 210 5.90 -20.93 4.44
C ARG A 210 4.41 -21.05 4.76
N ASN A 211 3.62 -21.70 3.91
CA ASN A 211 2.21 -22.00 4.11
C ASN A 211 1.93 -23.47 3.74
N PRO A 212 2.37 -24.44 4.56
CA PRO A 212 2.31 -25.87 4.21
C PRO A 212 0.88 -26.41 4.20
N THR A 213 -0.09 -25.76 4.86
CA THR A 213 -1.50 -26.16 4.84
C THR A 213 -2.25 -25.66 3.61
N GLY A 214 -1.67 -24.70 2.87
CA GLY A 214 -2.36 -24.04 1.76
C GLY A 214 -3.59 -23.26 2.22
N GLN A 215 -3.67 -22.90 3.50
CA GLN A 215 -4.75 -22.08 4.05
C GLN A 215 -4.28 -20.64 4.14
N CYS A 216 -5.08 -19.72 3.62
CA CYS A 216 -4.79 -18.30 3.68
C CYS A 216 -5.92 -17.60 4.43
N SER A 217 -5.57 -16.51 5.11
CA SER A 217 -6.56 -15.60 5.67
C SER A 217 -7.56 -15.18 4.58
N SER A 218 -8.84 -15.40 4.83
CA SER A 218 -9.93 -14.92 3.96
C SER A 218 -10.02 -13.38 3.95
N GLN A 219 -9.36 -12.72 4.91
CA GLN A 219 -9.28 -11.27 5.03
C GLN A 219 -8.33 -10.65 4.01
N ILE A 220 -7.47 -11.45 3.38
CA ILE A 220 -6.47 -11.02 2.41
C ILE A 220 -6.86 -11.58 1.04
N LEU A 221 -7.43 -10.71 0.21
CA LEU A 221 -7.67 -11.01 -1.20
C LEU A 221 -6.35 -11.26 -1.94
N ALA A 222 -6.44 -11.97 -3.05
CA ALA A 222 -5.28 -12.23 -3.89
C ALA A 222 -4.66 -10.90 -4.37
N LEU A 223 -3.34 -10.75 -4.20
CA LEU A 223 -2.63 -9.49 -4.47
C LEU A 223 -1.87 -9.57 -5.79
N GLU A 224 -1.87 -8.49 -6.55
CA GLU A 224 -1.15 -8.36 -7.82
C GLU A 224 0.29 -8.90 -7.71
N GLY A 225 0.73 -9.65 -8.73
CA GLY A 225 2.15 -9.84 -8.94
C GLY A 225 2.54 -11.16 -9.57
N LYS A 226 3.76 -11.58 -9.23
CA LYS A 226 4.42 -12.75 -9.80
C LYS A 226 3.97 -13.99 -9.04
N THR A 227 3.51 -15.02 -9.76
CA THR A 227 3.18 -16.32 -9.16
C THR A 227 3.93 -17.43 -9.86
N ASN A 228 4.38 -18.43 -9.11
CA ASN A 228 4.95 -19.66 -9.65
C ASN A 228 3.87 -20.75 -9.68
N LYS A 229 3.71 -21.45 -10.81
CA LYS A 229 2.79 -22.59 -10.98
C LYS A 229 3.26 -23.87 -10.27
N GLN A 230 4.55 -24.02 -10.00
CA GLN A 230 5.17 -25.21 -9.41
C GLN A 230 5.23 -25.16 -7.88
N THR A 231 4.14 -24.82 -7.20
CA THR A 231 4.07 -24.69 -5.74
C THR A 231 4.13 -26.05 -5.00
N ASN A 232 5.25 -26.75 -5.15
CA ASN A 232 5.67 -27.87 -4.32
C ASN A 232 7.20 -28.03 -4.16
N LYS A 233 8.05 -27.15 -4.71
CA LYS A 233 9.51 -27.26 -4.54
C LYS A 233 10.22 -25.91 -4.40
N GLN A 234 10.99 -25.80 -3.29
CA GLN A 234 12.11 -24.86 -3.00
C GLN A 234 11.72 -23.42 -2.56
N THR A 235 12.36 -22.76 -1.58
CA THR A 235 13.50 -23.05 -0.68
C THR A 235 13.38 -22.14 0.56
N ASN A 236 13.80 -22.63 1.72
CA ASN A 236 13.85 -21.88 2.98
C ASN A 236 14.99 -20.84 2.92
N LYS A 237 14.67 -19.55 2.86
CA LYS A 237 15.60 -18.48 3.23
C LYS A 237 15.02 -17.73 4.43
N GLN A 238 15.68 -17.93 5.57
CA GLN A 238 15.34 -17.36 6.86
C GLN A 238 15.94 -15.95 6.90
N THR A 239 15.11 -14.93 6.67
CA THR A 239 15.53 -13.54 6.79
C THR A 239 15.31 -13.08 8.23
N ASN A 240 16.34 -12.51 8.84
CA ASN A 240 16.41 -12.15 10.26
C ASN A 240 15.21 -11.32 10.76
N LYS A 241 14.64 -11.73 11.91
CA LYS A 241 13.42 -11.21 12.56
C LYS A 241 13.49 -9.78 13.11
N LYS A 242 14.52 -8.98 12.80
CA LYS A 242 14.67 -7.61 13.33
C LYS A 242 14.14 -6.49 12.43
N LEU A 243 13.80 -6.78 11.16
CA LEU A 243 13.46 -5.73 10.17
C LEU A 243 12.01 -5.20 10.27
N ALA A 244 11.05 -6.02 10.73
CA ALA A 244 9.63 -5.67 10.69
C ALA A 244 9.23 -4.54 11.67
N PHE A 245 9.89 -4.47 12.83
CA PHE A 245 9.68 -3.37 13.78
C PHE A 245 10.35 -2.07 13.32
N TYR A 246 11.50 -2.15 12.64
CA TYR A 246 12.15 -0.97 12.09
C TYR A 246 11.34 -0.33 10.97
N LEU A 247 10.62 -1.13 10.15
CA LEU A 247 9.77 -0.57 9.08
C LEU A 247 8.59 0.25 9.61
N MET A 248 8.01 -0.09 10.77
CA MET A 248 6.94 0.73 11.38
C MET A 248 7.47 2.00 12.07
N SER A 249 8.71 1.98 12.60
CA SER A 249 9.33 3.18 13.21
C SER A 249 10.11 4.06 12.21
N ALA A 250 10.52 3.54 11.05
CA ALA A 250 11.29 4.31 10.06
C ALA A 250 10.41 5.13 9.11
N MET A 251 9.11 4.84 9.03
CA MET A 251 8.16 5.60 8.19
C MET A 251 7.87 7.02 8.71
N THR A 252 8.45 7.43 9.84
CA THR A 252 8.46 8.82 10.33
C THR A 252 9.73 9.58 9.96
N THR A 253 10.66 8.98 9.21
CA THR A 253 11.94 9.59 8.84
C THR A 253 12.34 9.19 7.43
N GLU A 254 11.80 9.88 6.43
CA GLU A 254 12.43 10.02 5.11
C GLU A 254 11.93 11.31 4.47
N HIS A 255 12.61 12.43 4.78
CA HIS A 255 12.89 13.59 3.92
C HIS A 255 13.73 14.59 4.73
N TYR A 256 15.02 14.27 4.84
CA TYR A 256 16.07 15.24 5.10
C TYR A 256 17.20 14.91 4.13
N GLU A 257 17.12 15.48 2.93
CA GLU A 257 18.17 16.27 2.28
C GLU A 257 17.56 17.02 1.09
#